data_AF-A0A6M3KB54-F1
#
_entry.id   AF-A0A6M3KB54-F1
#
_cell.length_a   1.000
_cell.length_b   1.000
_cell.length_c   1.000
_cell.angle_alpha   90.00
_cell.angle_beta   90.00
_cell.angle_gamma   90.00
#
_symmetry.space_group_name_H-M   'P 1'
#
loop_
_entity.id
_entity.type
_entity.pdbx_description
1 polymer ?
#
loop_
_entity_poly.entity_id
_entity_poly.type
_entity_poly.pdbx_seq_one_letter_code
_entity_poly.pdbx_strand_id
1 'polypeptide(L)'
;MAFQYLGEITGGLAPVVNLQAAANVYQGQMLQYDIAVSGDVKPVVVANAGPATTATVCGICLGSGRRTNPGTSLYDATYKGDLITYDVTQALLAVNDPVGAAIAQVQIITPNSLIRGPIVKATVGTNPECKACTTGSSTGLSFIIPTIDTTVNFFSTAYCRTGANRGEYRKITTGAVATQTVIIPFTNDIAIGDTFCVVNVATGCAHIDFDTQFQGISSSAALSNYYVVYVHELNLEEAGKEYATFRFAPRHFL
;
A
#
# COMPACT_ATOMS: atom_id res chain seq x y z
N MET A 1 4.33 -1.76 -9.66
CA MET A 1 3.21 -2.72 -9.47
C MET A 1 2.22 -2.03 -8.57
N ALA A 2 0.92 -2.11 -8.86
CA ALA A 2 -0.16 -1.52 -8.05
C ALA A 2 -0.80 -2.60 -7.15
N PHE A 3 -1.89 -2.28 -6.43
CA PHE A 3 -2.57 -3.27 -5.60
C PHE A 3 -3.20 -4.39 -6.44
N GLN A 4 -3.13 -5.61 -5.92
CA GLN A 4 -3.67 -6.80 -6.53
C GLN A 4 -4.60 -7.53 -5.56
N TYR A 5 -5.78 -7.92 -6.05
CA TYR A 5 -6.65 -8.84 -5.34
C TYR A 5 -6.16 -10.28 -5.51
N LEU A 6 -6.01 -11.01 -4.40
CA LEU A 6 -5.52 -12.39 -4.38
C LEU A 6 -6.61 -13.43 -4.09
N GLY A 7 -7.86 -13.01 -3.88
CA GLY A 7 -8.97 -13.87 -3.49
C GLY A 7 -9.46 -13.65 -2.07
N GLU A 8 -10.47 -14.41 -1.65
CA GLU A 8 -10.92 -14.47 -0.26
C GLU A 8 -10.20 -15.57 0.51
N ILE A 9 -9.91 -15.34 1.80
CA ILE A 9 -9.35 -16.38 2.67
C ILE A 9 -10.28 -17.59 2.83
N THR A 10 -11.58 -17.42 2.59
CA THR A 10 -12.60 -18.47 2.67
C THR A 10 -12.87 -19.17 1.34
N GLY A 11 -12.08 -18.90 0.29
CA GLY A 11 -12.20 -19.56 -1.02
C GLY A 11 -13.36 -19.05 -1.90
N GLY A 12 -13.97 -17.92 -1.56
CA GLY A 12 -14.93 -17.21 -2.42
C GLY A 12 -14.25 -16.27 -3.41
N LEU A 13 -15.01 -15.82 -4.41
CA LEU A 13 -14.64 -14.67 -5.25
C LEU A 13 -15.53 -13.50 -4.83
N ALA A 14 -14.92 -12.38 -4.47
CA ALA A 14 -15.69 -11.16 -4.26
C ALA A 14 -16.27 -10.66 -5.60
N PRO A 15 -17.41 -9.95 -5.59
CA PRO A 15 -18.04 -9.51 -6.82
C PRO A 15 -17.19 -8.47 -7.55
N VAL A 16 -17.12 -8.61 -8.87
CA VAL A 16 -16.60 -7.59 -9.77
C VAL A 16 -17.78 -6.81 -10.32
N VAL A 17 -17.76 -5.49 -10.15
CA VAL A 17 -18.83 -4.59 -10.57
C VAL A 17 -18.28 -3.45 -11.40
N ASN A 18 -19.01 -3.06 -12.45
CA ASN A 18 -18.69 -1.84 -13.18
C ASN A 18 -19.43 -0.69 -12.52
N LEU A 19 -18.67 0.24 -11.96
CA LEU A 19 -19.19 1.42 -11.29
C LEU A 19 -18.74 2.65 -12.08
N GLN A 20 -19.61 3.65 -12.15
CA GLN A 20 -19.27 4.91 -12.79
C GLN A 20 -18.15 5.58 -11.99
N ALA A 21 -17.15 6.10 -12.71
CA ALA A 21 -16.06 6.83 -12.10
C ALA A 21 -16.47 8.30 -11.95
N ALA A 22 -16.37 8.85 -10.74
CA ALA A 22 -16.60 10.27 -10.46
C ALA A 22 -15.31 11.11 -10.44
N ALA A 23 -14.18 10.50 -10.82
CA ALA A 23 -12.86 11.10 -10.91
C ALA A 23 -11.95 10.23 -11.80
N ASN A 24 -10.73 10.70 -12.07
CA ASN A 24 -9.73 9.90 -12.78
C ASN A 24 -9.39 8.65 -11.97
N VAL A 25 -9.37 7.47 -12.58
CA VAL A 25 -9.10 6.21 -11.87
C VAL A 25 -7.97 5.45 -12.56
N TYR A 26 -7.04 4.94 -11.75
CA TYR A 26 -5.95 4.08 -12.20
C TYR A 26 -6.21 2.61 -11.89
N GLN A 27 -5.75 1.72 -12.75
CA GLN A 27 -5.72 0.29 -12.49
C GLN A 27 -4.84 -0.02 -11.26
N GLY A 28 -5.35 -0.88 -10.38
CA GLY A 28 -4.73 -1.28 -9.12
C GLY A 28 -4.77 -0.21 -8.03
N GLN A 29 -5.52 0.88 -8.23
CA GLN A 29 -5.77 1.89 -7.21
C GLN A 29 -6.89 1.44 -6.27
N MET A 30 -6.78 1.77 -4.99
CA MET A 30 -7.90 1.61 -4.05
C MET A 30 -8.97 2.68 -4.26
N LEU A 31 -10.23 2.25 -4.18
CA LEU A 31 -11.40 3.06 -4.43
C LEU A 31 -12.25 3.18 -3.16
N GLN A 32 -13.03 4.25 -3.10
CA GLN A 32 -14.07 4.49 -2.09
C GLN A 32 -15.40 4.81 -2.77
N TYR A 33 -16.50 4.64 -2.04
CA TYR A 33 -17.80 5.12 -2.47
C TYR A 33 -17.86 6.64 -2.41
N ASP A 34 -18.43 7.26 -3.44
CA ASP A 34 -18.77 8.68 -3.42
C ASP A 34 -20.12 8.90 -2.73
N ILE A 35 -20.08 8.88 -1.40
CA ILE A 35 -21.25 9.09 -0.54
C ILE A 35 -21.79 10.52 -0.57
N ALA A 36 -21.05 11.47 -1.14
CA ALA A 36 -21.44 12.87 -1.18
C ALA A 36 -22.38 13.19 -2.37
N VAL A 37 -22.39 12.34 -3.41
CA VAL A 37 -23.01 12.70 -4.70
C VAL A 37 -23.95 11.61 -5.22
N SER A 38 -23.51 10.37 -5.38
CA SER A 38 -24.22 9.44 -6.29
C SER A 38 -24.08 7.94 -5.98
N GLY A 39 -23.25 7.53 -5.03
CA GLY A 39 -22.95 6.10 -4.82
C GLY A 39 -22.01 5.50 -5.88
N ASP A 40 -21.45 6.37 -6.74
CA ASP A 40 -20.38 6.05 -7.69
C ASP A 40 -19.06 5.73 -6.98
N VAL A 41 -18.02 5.38 -7.75
CA VAL A 41 -16.67 5.21 -7.20
C VAL A 41 -15.76 6.35 -7.58
N LYS A 42 -14.86 6.66 -6.65
CA LYS A 42 -13.74 7.56 -6.89
C LYS A 42 -12.49 7.00 -6.21
N PRO A 43 -11.30 7.40 -6.67
CA PRO A 43 -10.09 7.13 -5.92
C PRO A 43 -10.18 7.65 -4.50
N VAL A 44 -9.41 7.03 -3.62
CA VAL A 44 -9.10 7.66 -2.34
C VAL A 44 -8.03 8.72 -2.60
N VAL A 45 -8.44 9.99 -2.59
CA VAL A 45 -7.58 11.17 -2.89
C VAL A 45 -7.49 12.11 -1.69
N VAL A 46 -7.23 11.52 -0.52
CA VAL A 46 -6.93 12.32 0.68
C VAL A 46 -5.55 11.89 1.16
N ALA A 47 -4.57 12.77 0.95
CA ALA A 47 -3.28 12.62 1.60
C ALA A 47 -3.52 12.48 3.11
N ASN A 48 -2.93 11.47 3.75
CA ASN A 48 -3.01 11.30 5.20
C ASN A 48 -4.44 10.99 5.72
N ALA A 49 -5.25 10.20 5.02
CA ALA A 49 -6.57 9.78 5.51
C ALA A 49 -6.53 8.40 6.17
N GLY A 50 -6.58 8.39 7.50
CA GLY A 50 -6.92 7.20 8.25
C GLY A 50 -8.42 6.92 8.16
N PRO A 51 -8.89 5.73 8.59
CA PRO A 51 -10.29 5.34 8.60
C PRO A 51 -11.14 6.26 9.50
N ALA A 52 -10.51 7.05 10.38
CA ALA A 52 -11.18 8.01 11.24
C ALA A 52 -11.58 9.32 10.54
N THR A 53 -11.12 9.59 9.30
CA THR A 53 -11.25 10.94 8.72
C THR A 53 -12.05 11.09 7.43
N THR A 54 -12.41 10.08 6.62
CA THR A 54 -13.55 10.14 5.64
C THR A 54 -13.66 9.01 4.58
N ALA A 55 -12.72 8.08 4.46
CA ALA A 55 -12.69 7.17 3.30
C ALA A 55 -12.73 5.68 3.67
N THR A 56 -13.92 5.08 3.67
CA THR A 56 -14.01 3.61 3.71
C THR A 56 -13.63 3.05 2.34
N VAL A 57 -12.45 2.46 2.24
CA VAL A 57 -12.01 1.73 1.05
C VAL A 57 -13.02 0.63 0.74
N CYS A 58 -13.58 0.66 -0.47
CA CYS A 58 -14.62 -0.27 -0.91
C CYS A 58 -14.14 -1.29 -1.94
N GLY A 59 -13.04 -1.02 -2.64
CA GLY A 59 -12.54 -1.93 -3.68
C GLY A 59 -11.20 -1.57 -4.27
N ILE A 60 -10.77 -2.39 -5.22
CA ILE A 60 -9.57 -2.18 -6.05
C ILE A 60 -10.03 -2.08 -7.51
N CYS A 61 -9.51 -1.09 -8.24
CA CYS A 61 -9.73 -0.99 -9.67
C CYS A 61 -8.98 -2.13 -10.40
N LEU A 62 -9.68 -3.02 -11.09
CA LEU A 62 -9.07 -4.07 -11.92
C LEU A 62 -8.78 -3.59 -13.34
N GLY A 63 -9.49 -2.56 -13.78
CA GLY A 63 -9.37 -1.97 -15.09
C GLY A 63 -10.35 -0.82 -15.23
N SER A 64 -10.17 -0.03 -16.28
CA SER A 64 -10.96 1.15 -16.53
C SER A 64 -11.34 1.26 -18.00
N GLY A 65 -12.34 2.08 -18.32
CA GLY A 65 -12.72 2.34 -19.71
C GLY A 65 -13.98 3.19 -19.80
N ARG A 66 -14.63 3.19 -20.96
CA ARG A 66 -15.95 3.80 -21.14
C ARG A 66 -17.03 2.76 -21.36
N ARG A 67 -18.25 3.09 -20.96
CA ARG A 67 -19.40 2.17 -20.94
C ARG A 67 -19.62 1.41 -22.25
N THR A 68 -19.51 2.06 -23.41
CA THR A 68 -19.70 1.39 -24.72
C THR A 68 -18.39 1.12 -25.45
N ASN A 69 -17.25 1.54 -24.90
CA ASN A 69 -15.92 1.24 -25.45
C ASN A 69 -14.89 1.03 -24.33
N PRO A 70 -14.72 -0.21 -23.84
CA PRO A 70 -13.80 -0.52 -22.74
C PRO A 70 -12.32 -0.26 -23.06
N GLY A 71 -11.95 -0.11 -24.34
CA GLY A 71 -10.56 0.07 -24.79
C GLY A 71 -10.05 1.52 -24.81
N THR A 72 -10.78 2.48 -24.22
CA THR A 72 -10.40 3.92 -24.26
C THR A 72 -9.45 4.33 -23.13
N SER A 73 -8.93 3.39 -22.35
CA SER A 73 -7.99 3.70 -21.27
C SER A 73 -6.64 4.13 -21.85
N LEU A 74 -6.02 5.10 -21.18
CA LEU A 74 -4.66 5.56 -21.47
C LEU A 74 -3.68 4.79 -20.59
N TYR A 75 -2.49 4.47 -21.09
CA TYR A 75 -1.44 3.91 -20.23
C TYR A 75 -0.73 5.02 -19.47
N ASP A 76 -0.69 4.92 -18.14
CA ASP A 76 0.09 5.82 -17.29
C ASP A 76 1.47 5.22 -17.00
N ALA A 77 2.54 5.93 -17.40
CA ALA A 77 3.91 5.45 -17.23
C ALA A 77 4.41 5.52 -15.78
N THR A 78 3.84 6.40 -14.95
CA THR A 78 4.20 6.59 -13.54
C THR A 78 3.69 5.42 -12.72
N TYR A 79 2.42 5.04 -12.94
CA TYR A 79 1.74 4.00 -12.17
C TYR A 79 1.76 2.63 -12.85
N LYS A 80 2.19 2.59 -14.11
CA LYS A 80 2.34 1.39 -14.93
C LYS A 80 1.04 0.59 -15.05
N GLY A 81 -0.05 1.31 -15.35
CA GLY A 81 -1.39 0.75 -15.46
C GLY A 81 -2.32 1.62 -16.29
N ASP A 82 -3.49 1.09 -16.56
CA ASP A 82 -4.55 1.79 -17.30
C ASP A 82 -5.12 2.95 -16.47
N LEU A 83 -5.41 4.06 -17.14
CA LEU A 83 -6.02 5.27 -16.60
C LEU A 83 -7.26 5.61 -17.42
N ILE A 84 -8.37 5.86 -16.73
CA ILE A 84 -9.51 6.57 -17.30
C ILE A 84 -9.60 7.98 -16.72
N THR A 85 -9.72 8.97 -17.60
CA THR A 85 -9.94 10.37 -17.21
C THR A 85 -11.43 10.65 -17.11
N TYR A 86 -11.84 11.32 -16.04
CA TYR A 86 -13.21 11.79 -15.86
C TYR A 86 -13.46 13.05 -16.69
N ASP A 87 -14.63 13.11 -17.32
CA ASP A 87 -15.01 14.25 -18.15
C ASP A 87 -15.42 15.43 -17.29
N VAL A 88 -14.51 16.40 -17.13
CA VAL A 88 -14.74 17.61 -16.32
C VAL A 88 -15.28 18.80 -17.12
N THR A 89 -15.44 18.67 -18.45
CA THR A 89 -15.92 19.76 -19.32
C THR A 89 -17.04 19.31 -20.25
N GLN A 90 -17.91 20.24 -20.63
CA GLN A 90 -18.98 19.98 -21.61
C GLN A 90 -18.42 19.55 -22.99
N ALA A 91 -17.26 20.07 -23.38
CA ALA A 91 -16.62 19.68 -24.64
C ALA A 91 -16.19 18.21 -24.63
N LEU A 92 -15.58 17.74 -23.53
CA LEU A 92 -15.23 16.32 -23.35
C LEU A 92 -16.49 15.45 -23.27
N LEU A 93 -17.52 15.90 -22.55
CA LEU A 93 -18.80 15.19 -22.50
C LEU A 93 -19.40 15.03 -23.90
N ALA A 94 -19.43 16.09 -24.72
CA ALA A 94 -19.98 16.03 -26.08
C ALA A 94 -19.21 15.06 -27.00
N VAL A 95 -17.88 14.97 -26.86
CA VAL A 95 -17.06 14.00 -27.60
C VAL A 95 -17.35 12.58 -27.16
N ASN A 96 -17.59 12.38 -25.86
CA ASN A 96 -17.71 11.05 -25.27
C ASN A 96 -19.15 10.57 -25.05
N ASP A 97 -20.16 11.41 -25.27
CA ASP A 97 -21.58 11.08 -25.14
C ASP A 97 -21.99 9.81 -25.94
N PRO A 98 -21.56 9.61 -27.20
CA PRO A 98 -21.85 8.35 -27.90
C PRO A 98 -21.10 7.12 -27.33
N VAL A 99 -20.02 7.34 -26.57
CA VAL A 99 -19.15 6.30 -25.96
C VAL A 99 -19.56 5.99 -24.49
N GLY A 100 -20.32 6.90 -23.89
CA GLY A 100 -20.79 6.82 -22.51
C GLY A 100 -19.77 7.24 -21.45
N ALA A 101 -20.25 7.26 -20.21
CA ALA A 101 -19.48 7.69 -19.04
C ALA A 101 -18.24 6.81 -18.78
N ALA A 102 -17.27 7.41 -18.10
CA ALA A 102 -16.12 6.71 -17.54
C ALA A 102 -16.57 5.68 -16.50
N ILE A 103 -16.04 4.46 -16.61
CA ILE A 103 -16.32 3.35 -15.69
C ILE A 103 -15.02 2.77 -15.15
N ALA A 104 -15.08 2.32 -13.90
CA ALA A 104 -14.08 1.49 -13.28
C ALA A 104 -14.67 0.09 -13.07
N GLN A 105 -13.92 -0.94 -13.48
CA GLN A 105 -14.20 -2.32 -13.09
C GLN A 105 -13.62 -2.54 -11.70
N VAL A 106 -14.49 -2.67 -10.71
CA VAL A 106 -14.11 -2.69 -9.30
C VAL A 106 -14.25 -4.08 -8.74
N GLN A 107 -13.16 -4.59 -8.17
CA GLN A 107 -13.20 -5.71 -7.26
C GLN A 107 -13.62 -5.20 -5.88
N ILE A 108 -14.83 -5.51 -5.44
CA ILE A 108 -15.27 -5.16 -4.08
C ILE A 108 -14.41 -5.94 -3.09
N ILE A 109 -13.97 -5.27 -2.03
CA ILE A 109 -13.22 -5.89 -0.94
C ILE A 109 -14.13 -6.13 0.26
N THR A 110 -13.82 -7.20 0.99
CA THR A 110 -14.51 -7.65 2.21
C THR A 110 -13.48 -7.82 3.33
N PRO A 111 -13.91 -8.07 4.59
CA PRO A 111 -13.00 -8.43 5.69
C PRO A 111 -12.12 -9.66 5.43
N ASN A 112 -12.47 -10.47 4.44
CA ASN A 112 -11.80 -11.72 4.08
C ASN A 112 -10.94 -11.60 2.81
N SER A 113 -10.99 -10.45 2.12
CA SER A 113 -10.23 -10.21 0.89
C SER A 113 -8.75 -10.08 1.19
N LEU A 114 -7.94 -10.91 0.53
CA LEU A 114 -6.49 -10.80 0.54
C LEU A 114 -6.05 -9.87 -0.59
N ILE A 115 -5.26 -8.88 -0.21
CA ILE A 115 -4.77 -7.82 -1.07
C ILE A 115 -3.25 -7.82 -0.98
N ARG A 116 -2.57 -7.77 -2.11
CA ARG A 116 -1.13 -7.53 -2.17
C ARG A 116 -0.87 -6.13 -2.66
N GLY A 117 -0.07 -5.37 -1.90
CA GLY A 117 0.34 -4.02 -2.27
C GLY A 117 1.85 -3.90 -2.31
N PRO A 118 2.40 -3.11 -3.25
CA PRO A 118 3.82 -2.74 -3.21
C PRO A 118 4.09 -1.91 -1.95
N ILE A 119 5.30 -1.99 -1.41
CA ILE A 119 5.76 -1.06 -0.37
C ILE A 119 6.63 0.00 -1.03
N VAL A 120 6.34 1.27 -0.78
CA VAL A 120 6.99 2.42 -1.41
C VAL A 120 7.47 3.41 -0.36
N LYS A 121 8.42 4.28 -0.70
CA LYS A 121 8.82 5.41 0.16
C LYS A 121 7.97 6.62 -0.18
N ALA A 122 6.90 6.84 0.59
CA ALA A 122 5.91 7.92 0.47
C ALA A 122 5.13 8.03 -0.86
N THR A 123 5.75 7.72 -2.00
CA THR A 123 5.19 7.83 -3.35
C THR A 123 5.61 6.63 -4.20
N VAL A 124 4.71 6.16 -5.08
CA VAL A 124 5.01 5.11 -6.07
C VAL A 124 6.26 5.44 -6.89
N GLY A 125 7.05 4.40 -7.18
CA GLY A 125 8.28 4.50 -7.95
C GLY A 125 9.53 4.74 -7.11
N THR A 126 9.37 5.05 -5.82
CA THR A 126 10.50 5.16 -4.87
C THR A 126 10.51 3.96 -3.93
N ASN A 127 11.63 3.24 -3.86
CA ASN A 127 11.77 2.05 -3.03
C ASN A 127 11.91 2.41 -1.54
N PRO A 128 11.51 1.53 -0.62
CA PRO A 128 11.77 1.69 0.81
C PRO A 128 13.25 1.88 1.15
N GLU A 129 13.53 2.52 2.27
CA GLU A 129 14.91 2.78 2.68
C GLU A 129 15.60 1.53 3.21
N CYS A 130 16.74 1.21 2.59
CA CYS A 130 17.68 0.21 3.08
C CYS A 130 19.05 0.85 3.27
N LYS A 131 19.62 0.74 4.47
CA LYS A 131 20.86 1.43 4.83
C LYS A 131 21.83 0.47 5.50
N ALA A 132 23.12 0.70 5.28
CA ALA A 132 24.18 -0.01 5.96
C ALA A 132 24.24 0.41 7.43
N CYS A 133 24.38 -0.59 8.31
CA CYS A 133 24.61 -0.42 9.72
C CYS A 133 25.94 0.32 9.96
N THR A 134 25.91 1.42 10.71
CA THR A 134 27.09 2.20 11.10
C THR A 134 27.57 1.85 12.50
N THR A 135 26.74 1.21 13.32
CA THR A 135 27.13 0.66 14.62
C THR A 135 26.43 -0.66 14.85
N GLY A 136 27.23 -1.73 14.82
CA GLY A 136 26.80 -3.10 15.05
C GLY A 136 26.40 -3.38 16.50
N SER A 137 26.07 -4.64 16.77
CA SER A 137 25.74 -5.12 18.12
C SER A 137 26.13 -6.57 18.32
N SER A 138 26.82 -6.83 19.43
CA SER A 138 27.19 -8.18 19.87
C SER A 138 26.06 -8.94 20.57
N THR A 139 24.89 -8.34 20.71
CA THR A 139 23.71 -9.00 21.30
C THR A 139 22.60 -9.21 20.28
N GLY A 140 22.74 -8.67 19.07
CA GLY A 140 21.71 -8.71 18.03
C GLY A 140 20.44 -7.91 18.37
N LEU A 141 20.38 -7.18 19.49
CA LEU A 141 19.17 -6.51 19.98
C LEU A 141 18.95 -5.10 19.44
N SER A 142 20.02 -4.42 19.03
CA SER A 142 19.97 -3.04 18.57
C SER A 142 20.99 -2.80 17.49
N PHE A 143 20.75 -1.83 16.62
CA PHE A 143 21.70 -1.42 15.60
C PHE A 143 21.48 0.05 15.24
N ILE A 144 22.51 0.70 14.73
CA ILE A 144 22.42 2.08 14.25
C ILE A 144 22.60 2.08 12.74
N ILE A 145 21.66 2.69 12.05
CA ILE A 145 21.73 3.01 10.61
C ILE A 145 21.74 4.53 10.43
N PRO A 146 22.22 5.03 9.27
CA PRO A 146 21.97 6.40 8.85
C PRO A 146 20.50 6.77 8.99
N THR A 147 20.23 8.05 9.19
CA THR A 147 18.88 8.63 9.29
C THR A 147 17.95 8.03 8.23
N ILE A 148 16.88 7.41 8.72
CA ILE A 148 15.71 6.99 7.94
C ILE A 148 14.47 7.76 8.41
N ASP A 149 13.39 7.63 7.65
CA ASP A 149 12.08 8.12 8.11
C ASP A 149 11.69 7.52 9.46
N THR A 150 10.92 8.27 10.25
CA THR A 150 10.64 7.90 11.65
C THR A 150 9.93 6.56 11.73
N THR A 151 10.54 5.64 12.49
CA THR A 151 9.97 4.33 12.78
C THR A 151 8.89 4.42 13.86
N VAL A 152 7.89 3.56 13.75
CA VAL A 152 6.77 3.49 14.69
C VAL A 152 6.92 2.24 15.55
N ASN A 153 7.06 2.46 16.86
CA ASN A 153 7.21 1.40 17.85
C ASN A 153 6.11 0.34 17.68
N PHE A 154 6.51 -0.94 17.65
CA PHE A 154 5.63 -2.10 17.48
C PHE A 154 4.84 -2.16 16.15
N PHE A 155 5.09 -1.28 15.20
CA PHE A 155 4.48 -1.33 13.87
C PHE A 155 5.50 -1.28 12.74
N SER A 156 6.78 -1.10 13.05
CA SER A 156 7.87 -1.23 12.11
C SER A 156 8.56 -2.60 12.17
N THR A 157 9.13 -2.98 11.03
CA THR A 157 9.91 -4.21 10.85
C THR A 157 11.26 -3.88 10.24
N ALA A 158 12.31 -4.48 10.79
CA ALA A 158 13.65 -4.51 10.22
C ALA A 158 13.88 -5.85 9.51
N TYR A 159 14.40 -5.81 8.29
CA TYR A 159 14.86 -6.97 7.54
C TYR A 159 16.33 -6.82 7.20
N CYS A 160 17.14 -7.85 7.49
CA CYS A 160 18.56 -7.84 7.18
C CYS A 160 18.80 -8.40 5.76
N ARG A 161 19.31 -7.57 4.84
CA ARG A 161 19.58 -7.93 3.44
C ARG A 161 20.95 -8.57 3.22
N THR A 162 21.91 -8.31 4.09
CA THR A 162 23.30 -8.77 3.92
C THR A 162 23.88 -9.23 5.25
N GLY A 163 25.08 -9.83 5.22
CA GLY A 163 25.75 -10.29 6.44
C GLY A 163 25.23 -11.62 6.97
N ALA A 164 25.64 -11.97 8.18
CA ALA A 164 25.36 -13.27 8.82
C ALA A 164 23.87 -13.45 9.16
N ASN A 165 23.15 -12.35 9.37
CA ASN A 165 21.72 -12.33 9.70
C ASN A 165 20.81 -12.18 8.46
N ARG A 166 21.35 -12.31 7.24
CA ARG A 166 20.58 -12.14 6.01
C ARG A 166 19.35 -13.05 5.98
N GLY A 167 18.20 -12.49 5.64
CA GLY A 167 16.93 -13.23 5.56
C GLY A 167 16.08 -13.11 6.82
N GLU A 168 16.62 -12.53 7.90
CA GLU A 168 15.89 -12.40 9.15
C GLU A 168 15.03 -11.13 9.20
N TYR A 169 13.77 -11.31 9.57
CA TYR A 169 12.84 -10.24 9.91
C TYR A 169 12.75 -10.09 11.43
N ARG A 170 12.73 -8.85 11.91
CA ARG A 170 12.53 -8.53 13.32
C ARG A 170 11.63 -7.32 13.50
N LYS A 171 10.66 -7.45 14.39
CA LYS A 171 9.77 -6.37 14.80
C LYS A 171 10.51 -5.37 15.68
N ILE A 172 10.36 -4.08 15.40
CA ILE A 172 11.01 -3.00 16.15
C ILE A 172 10.19 -2.68 17.40
N THR A 173 10.81 -2.76 18.57
CA THR A 173 10.22 -2.38 19.87
C THR A 173 10.28 -0.88 20.07
N THR A 174 11.48 -0.32 19.85
CA THR A 174 11.80 1.08 20.07
C THR A 174 12.58 1.55 18.86
N GLY A 175 11.90 2.35 18.05
CA GLY A 175 12.42 2.95 16.85
C GLY A 175 12.83 4.40 17.10
N ALA A 176 13.93 4.80 16.49
CA ALA A 176 14.31 6.20 16.34
C ALA A 176 14.74 6.44 14.89
N VAL A 177 15.07 7.68 14.56
CA VAL A 177 15.54 8.05 13.22
C VAL A 177 16.81 7.29 12.80
N ALA A 178 17.66 6.88 13.76
CA ALA A 178 18.93 6.20 13.49
C ALA A 178 19.06 4.86 14.25
N THR A 179 18.77 4.86 15.55
CA THR A 179 18.88 3.67 16.40
C THR A 179 17.61 2.85 16.36
N GLN A 180 17.73 1.57 16.02
CA GLN A 180 16.63 0.62 16.06
C GLN A 180 16.87 -0.41 17.15
N THR A 181 15.84 -0.73 17.93
CA THR A 181 15.84 -1.84 18.89
C THR A 181 14.74 -2.82 18.53
N VAL A 182 15.07 -4.10 18.48
CA VAL A 182 14.13 -5.17 18.09
C VAL A 182 13.59 -5.93 19.30
N ILE A 183 12.41 -6.55 19.15
CA ILE A 183 11.77 -7.33 20.24
C ILE A 183 12.55 -8.60 20.51
N ILE A 184 12.90 -9.31 19.44
CA ILE A 184 13.67 -10.55 19.48
C ILE A 184 15.02 -10.24 18.83
N PRO A 185 16.15 -10.59 19.46
CA PRO A 185 17.45 -10.38 18.85
C PRO A 185 17.60 -11.10 17.50
N PHE A 186 18.44 -10.57 16.64
CA PHE A 186 18.97 -11.32 15.50
C PHE A 186 19.82 -12.51 15.98
N THR A 187 19.91 -13.56 15.18
CA THR A 187 20.56 -14.82 15.60
C THR A 187 22.06 -14.65 15.87
N ASN A 188 22.71 -13.80 15.09
CA ASN A 188 24.14 -13.52 15.19
C ASN A 188 24.38 -12.04 15.53
N ASP A 189 25.62 -11.73 15.87
CA ASP A 189 26.10 -10.35 15.97
C ASP A 189 25.77 -9.57 14.69
N ILE A 190 25.35 -8.32 14.87
CA ILE A 190 25.14 -7.39 13.78
C ILE A 190 26.46 -6.69 13.52
N ALA A 191 27.00 -6.79 12.31
CA ALA A 191 28.24 -6.15 11.93
C ALA A 191 28.00 -4.75 11.34
N ILE A 192 29.02 -3.90 11.42
CA ILE A 192 29.05 -2.65 10.64
C ILE A 192 29.12 -3.03 9.16
N GLY A 193 28.30 -2.38 8.33
CA GLY A 193 28.16 -2.68 6.91
C GLY A 193 27.00 -3.62 6.55
N ASP A 194 26.40 -4.32 7.53
CA ASP A 194 25.19 -5.10 7.30
C ASP A 194 24.05 -4.16 6.87
N THR A 195 23.35 -4.49 5.78
CA THR A 195 22.30 -3.64 5.22
C THR A 195 20.95 -4.05 5.78
N PHE A 196 20.26 -3.09 6.40
CA PHE A 196 18.91 -3.28 6.92
C PHE A 196 17.91 -2.47 6.11
N CYS A 197 16.79 -3.09 5.79
CA CYS A 197 15.59 -2.43 5.29
C CYS A 197 14.60 -2.27 6.42
N VAL A 198 14.10 -1.06 6.60
CA VAL A 198 13.17 -0.75 7.68
C VAL A 198 11.92 -0.12 7.09
N VAL A 199 10.77 -0.67 7.45
CA VAL A 199 9.46 -0.19 6.97
C VAL A 199 8.48 -0.12 8.12
N ASN A 200 7.54 0.82 8.07
CA ASN A 200 6.43 0.95 9.00
C ASN A 200 5.28 -0.01 8.65
N VAL A 201 5.64 -1.28 8.48
CA VAL A 201 4.71 -2.41 8.27
C VAL A 201 5.19 -3.57 9.15
N ALA A 202 4.28 -4.22 9.87
CA ALA A 202 4.58 -5.39 10.69
C ALA A 202 3.68 -6.57 10.32
N THR A 203 4.18 -7.80 10.49
CA THR A 203 3.38 -9.02 10.30
C THR A 203 2.36 -9.18 11.44
N GLY A 204 1.23 -9.83 11.13
CA GLY A 204 0.12 -9.98 12.07
C GLY A 204 -0.80 -8.75 12.11
N CYS A 205 -1.34 -8.43 13.28
CA CYS A 205 -2.15 -7.21 13.45
C CYS A 205 -1.24 -5.99 13.34
N ALA A 206 -1.52 -5.13 12.35
CA ALA A 206 -0.67 -4.01 12.01
C ALA A 206 -1.48 -2.78 11.60
N HIS A 207 -0.79 -1.66 11.59
CA HIS A 207 -1.25 -0.40 11.05
C HIS A 207 -0.49 -0.16 9.76
N ILE A 208 -1.21 0.16 8.68
CA ILE A 208 -0.60 0.58 7.42
C ILE A 208 -1.16 1.92 7.00
N ASP A 209 -0.33 2.71 6.35
CA ASP A 209 -0.74 3.91 5.65
C ASP A 209 -0.42 3.72 4.17
N PHE A 210 -1.11 4.49 3.34
CA PHE A 210 -0.96 4.42 1.90
C PHE A 210 -0.27 5.67 1.37
N ASP A 211 0.27 5.59 0.16
CA ASP A 211 0.72 6.78 -0.53
C ASP A 211 -0.46 7.71 -0.86
N THR A 212 -0.18 8.92 -1.31
CA THR A 212 -1.20 9.95 -1.56
C THR A 212 -2.26 9.56 -2.58
N GLN A 213 -1.97 8.56 -3.41
CA GLN A 213 -2.89 8.04 -4.42
C GLN A 213 -3.44 6.65 -4.12
N PHE A 214 -3.10 6.04 -2.98
CA PHE A 214 -3.54 4.70 -2.64
C PHE A 214 -3.22 3.66 -3.74
N GLN A 215 -2.00 3.71 -4.23
CA GLN A 215 -1.39 2.77 -5.17
C GLN A 215 -0.22 1.99 -4.57
N GLY A 216 0.25 2.38 -3.38
CA GLY A 216 1.21 1.60 -2.61
C GLY A 216 1.10 1.82 -1.10
N ILE A 217 1.70 0.92 -0.34
CA ILE A 217 1.82 0.99 1.11
C ILE A 217 3.00 1.90 1.44
N SER A 218 2.77 2.95 2.21
CA SER A 218 3.82 3.87 2.61
C SER A 218 4.69 3.26 3.70
N SER A 219 5.97 3.04 3.40
CA SER A 219 6.98 2.56 4.36
C SER A 219 7.38 3.59 5.41
N SER A 220 7.11 4.88 5.17
CA SER A 220 7.67 6.01 5.92
C SER A 220 6.64 6.84 6.68
N ALA A 221 5.37 6.48 6.59
CA ALA A 221 4.32 7.20 7.29
C ALA A 221 4.51 7.10 8.81
N ALA A 222 4.31 8.21 9.53
CA ALA A 222 4.30 8.21 10.99
C ALA A 222 3.10 7.42 11.60
N LEU A 223 2.25 6.84 10.74
CA LEU A 223 1.02 6.14 11.10
C LEU A 223 0.12 7.00 12.00
N SER A 224 -0.01 8.29 11.69
CA SER A 224 -0.99 9.18 12.33
C SER A 224 -2.42 8.93 11.81
N ASN A 225 -2.52 8.36 10.61
CA ASN A 225 -3.72 8.19 9.82
C ASN A 225 -3.67 6.82 9.13
N TYR A 226 -3.95 5.75 9.88
CA TYR A 226 -3.63 4.39 9.46
C TYR A 226 -4.85 3.48 9.35
N TYR A 227 -4.81 2.52 8.45
CA TYR A 227 -5.75 1.41 8.38
C TYR A 227 -5.28 0.26 9.27
N VAL A 228 -6.21 -0.30 10.04
CA VAL A 228 -5.95 -1.52 10.80
C VAL A 228 -6.12 -2.71 9.86
N VAL A 229 -5.06 -3.51 9.75
CA VAL A 229 -5.00 -4.66 8.85
C VAL A 229 -4.39 -5.87 9.54
N TYR A 230 -4.58 -7.03 8.90
CA TYR A 230 -3.83 -8.23 9.21
C TYR A 230 -2.87 -8.52 8.06
N VAL A 231 -1.58 -8.35 8.30
CA VAL A 231 -0.51 -8.65 7.34
C VAL A 231 -0.15 -10.14 7.44
N HIS A 232 -0.36 -10.86 6.34
CA HIS A 232 -0.11 -12.29 6.20
C HIS A 232 1.28 -12.59 5.65
N GLU A 233 1.80 -11.71 4.81
CA GLU A 233 3.11 -11.86 4.17
C GLU A 233 3.76 -10.48 4.06
N LEU A 234 5.06 -10.41 4.34
CA LEU A 234 5.87 -9.22 4.17
C LEU A 234 7.17 -9.63 3.47
N ASN A 235 7.46 -9.03 2.32
CA ASN A 235 8.67 -9.28 1.55
C ASN A 235 9.47 -7.99 1.41
N LEU A 236 10.69 -8.00 1.92
CA LEU A 236 11.66 -6.89 1.86
C LEU A 236 12.99 -7.34 1.22
N GLU A 237 12.99 -8.48 0.53
CA GLU A 237 14.21 -9.17 0.12
C GLU A 237 14.97 -8.43 -0.99
N GLU A 238 14.24 -7.89 -1.98
CA GLU A 238 14.81 -7.29 -3.18
C GLU A 238 14.32 -5.85 -3.39
N ALA A 239 15.24 -4.96 -3.76
CA ALA A 239 14.95 -3.56 -4.02
C ALA A 239 13.98 -3.38 -5.19
N GLY A 240 12.87 -2.67 -4.96
CA GLY A 240 11.84 -2.40 -5.96
C GLY A 240 10.85 -3.54 -6.17
N LYS A 241 10.93 -4.60 -5.36
CA LYS A 241 9.99 -5.72 -5.35
C LYS A 241 9.40 -5.94 -3.97
N GLU A 242 9.52 -4.98 -3.07
CA GLU A 242 8.96 -5.05 -1.74
C GLU A 242 7.43 -5.01 -1.78
N TYR A 243 6.79 -5.89 -1.01
CA TYR A 243 5.33 -5.95 -0.92
C TYR A 243 4.86 -6.46 0.44
N ALA A 244 3.59 -6.19 0.74
CA ALA A 244 2.88 -6.88 1.79
C ALA A 244 1.56 -7.47 1.26
N THR A 245 1.23 -8.67 1.72
CA THR A 245 -0.08 -9.28 1.53
C THR A 245 -0.86 -9.10 2.83
N PHE A 246 -2.04 -8.49 2.77
CA PHE A 246 -2.84 -8.15 3.93
C PHE A 246 -4.34 -8.24 3.65
N ARG A 247 -5.14 -8.16 4.71
CA ARG A 247 -6.59 -7.91 4.65
C ARG A 247 -6.97 -6.82 5.64
N PHE A 248 -8.01 -6.07 5.35
CA PHE A 248 -8.54 -5.09 6.28
C PHE A 248 -9.16 -5.75 7.51
N ALA A 249 -8.99 -5.13 8.69
CA ALA A 249 -9.70 -5.58 9.87
C ALA A 249 -11.21 -5.40 9.67
N PRO A 250 -12.08 -6.29 10.21
CA PRO A 250 -13.53 -6.21 9.99
C PRO A 250 -14.15 -4.85 10.35
N ARG A 251 -13.59 -4.17 11.38
CA ARG A 251 -14.02 -2.83 11.82
C ARG A 251 -13.90 -1.76 10.72
N HIS A 252 -13.06 -1.96 9.71
CA HIS A 252 -12.96 -1.05 8.56
C HIS A 252 -14.29 -0.88 7.82
N PHE A 253 -15.15 -1.90 7.85
CA PHE A 253 -16.40 -1.96 7.08
C PHE A 253 -17.65 -1.66 7.93
N LEU A 254 -17.49 -1.26 9.19
CA LEU A 254 -18.58 -1.01 10.15
C LEU A 254 -18.78 0.48 10.42
#